data_AF-A0A8B9CEP8-F1
#
_entry.id   AF-A0A8B9CEP8-F1
#
_cell.length_a   1.000
_cell.length_b   1.000
_cell.length_c   1.000
_cell.angle_alpha   90.00
_cell.angle_beta   90.00
_cell.angle_gamma   90.00
#
_symmetry.space_group_name_H-M   'P 1'
#
loop_
_entity.id
_entity.type
_entity.pdbx_description
1 polymer ?
#
loop_
_entity_poly.entity_id
_entity_poly.type
_entity_poly.pdbx_seq_one_letter_code
_entity_poly.pdbx_strand_id
1 'polypeptide(L)'
;MAAGAAARRDPRVRCCSRRGLERVLGLCAPFLRALAAGQPGGIAADDVLWNFEAAVQENVTINGQPWGDTSASSEPCGSYIKILEDQFDELIVETSTKRKQWPKKILVHAIQTMKAEQEMLKLYQPVVTPEEIRSQPSQDAYITDLKQVTETVSEQIGEAMKSLPALIERAEGFSQALTWQPTLELCKLRQEVFAGCNAKEEDNVQSFVSPGEVTPTDTDTSKNPYTLFKRKRAADSPQRKYYPLRRRKITLSA
;
A
#
# COMPACT_ATOMS: atom_id res chain seq x y z
N MET A 1 -10.77 -5.36 -59.65
CA MET A 1 -10.85 -6.70 -59.05
C MET A 1 -10.11 -7.68 -59.96
N ALA A 2 -8.87 -8.02 -59.63
CA ALA A 2 -8.15 -9.07 -60.34
C ALA A 2 -8.56 -10.42 -59.73
N ALA A 3 -9.28 -11.23 -60.49
CA ALA A 3 -9.54 -12.61 -60.13
C ALA A 3 -8.18 -13.32 -60.11
N GLY A 4 -7.69 -13.67 -58.92
CA GLY A 4 -6.52 -14.52 -58.78
C GLY A 4 -6.81 -15.84 -59.50
N ALA A 5 -6.07 -16.12 -60.57
CA ALA A 5 -6.15 -17.40 -61.26
C ALA A 5 -5.94 -18.50 -60.21
N ALA A 6 -6.98 -19.30 -59.96
CA ALA A 6 -6.88 -20.45 -59.08
C ALA A 6 -5.68 -21.29 -59.54
N ALA A 7 -4.68 -21.44 -58.67
CA ALA A 7 -3.49 -22.21 -58.97
C ALA A 7 -3.93 -23.58 -59.50
N ARG A 8 -3.67 -23.83 -60.79
CA ARG A 8 -4.03 -25.09 -61.46
C ARG A 8 -3.47 -26.22 -60.60
N ARG A 9 -4.34 -27.13 -60.16
CA ARG A 9 -3.90 -28.32 -59.43
C ARG A 9 -2.94 -29.10 -60.32
N ASP A 10 -1.81 -29.51 -59.76
CA ASP A 10 -0.86 -30.37 -60.45
C ASP A 10 -1.58 -31.67 -60.86
N PRO A 11 -1.65 -32.00 -62.15
CA PRO A 11 -2.33 -33.21 -62.61
C PRO A 11 -1.55 -34.49 -62.31
N ARG A 12 -0.28 -34.37 -61.91
CA ARG A 12 0.59 -35.51 -61.60
C ARG A 12 0.12 -36.24 -60.36
N VAL A 13 0.32 -37.56 -60.35
CA VAL A 13 -0.02 -38.40 -59.20
C VAL A 13 0.89 -38.05 -58.02
N ARG A 14 0.32 -37.87 -56.83
CA ARG A 14 1.09 -37.57 -55.62
C ARG A 14 1.48 -38.86 -54.91
N CYS A 15 2.77 -39.10 -54.78
CA CYS A 15 3.36 -40.16 -54.00
C CYS A 15 4.08 -39.59 -52.77
N CYS A 16 4.15 -40.37 -51.68
CA CYS A 16 4.84 -39.96 -50.45
C CYS A 16 6.21 -40.62 -50.29
N SER A 17 6.50 -41.67 -51.07
CA SER A 17 7.73 -42.45 -50.99
C SER A 17 8.30 -42.72 -52.37
N ARG A 18 9.47 -42.15 -52.64
CA ARG A 18 10.25 -42.42 -53.85
C ARG A 18 10.62 -43.91 -53.93
N ARG A 19 11.21 -44.45 -52.88
CA ARG A 19 11.57 -45.88 -52.77
C ARG A 19 10.37 -46.82 -52.96
N GLY A 20 9.19 -46.43 -52.46
CA GLY A 20 7.97 -47.19 -52.68
C GLY A 20 7.64 -47.31 -54.16
N LEU A 21 7.72 -46.20 -54.89
CA LEU A 21 7.47 -46.16 -56.33
C LEU A 21 8.56 -46.87 -57.14
N GLU A 22 9.84 -46.70 -56.80
CA GLU A 22 10.96 -47.43 -57.43
C GLU A 22 10.79 -48.95 -57.30
N ARG A 23 10.30 -49.44 -56.15
CA ARG A 23 9.98 -50.87 -55.98
C ARG A 23 8.84 -51.33 -56.90
N VAL A 24 7.78 -50.53 -57.04
CA VAL A 24 6.66 -50.84 -57.94
C VAL A 24 7.12 -50.86 -59.39
N LEU A 25 7.93 -49.89 -59.82
CA LEU A 25 8.56 -49.87 -61.14
C LEU A 25 9.41 -51.13 -61.39
N GLY A 26 10.17 -51.56 -60.39
CA GLY A 26 10.93 -52.82 -60.43
C GLY A 26 10.06 -54.07 -60.63
N LEU A 27 8.84 -54.09 -60.08
CA LEU A 27 7.88 -55.17 -60.29
C LEU A 27 7.25 -55.15 -61.70
N CYS A 28 7.18 -53.98 -62.34
CA CYS A 28 6.70 -53.85 -63.72
C CYS A 28 7.74 -54.33 -64.76
N ALA A 29 9.03 -54.33 -64.41
CA ALA A 29 10.12 -54.64 -65.33
C ALA A 29 10.01 -56.02 -66.03
N PRO A 30 9.66 -57.14 -65.35
CA PRO A 30 9.48 -58.44 -66.02
C PRO A 30 8.40 -58.43 -67.10
N PHE A 31 7.29 -57.71 -66.88
CA PHE A 31 6.20 -57.60 -67.85
C PHE A 31 6.61 -56.82 -69.09
N LEU A 32 7.34 -55.73 -68.90
CA LEU A 32 7.84 -54.91 -70.00
C LEU A 32 8.90 -55.64 -70.83
N ARG A 33 9.77 -56.44 -70.18
CA ARG A 33 10.72 -57.32 -70.89
C ARG A 33 10.03 -58.41 -71.69
N ALA A 34 8.97 -59.02 -71.15
CA ALA A 34 8.17 -60.00 -71.88
C ALA A 34 7.46 -59.38 -73.10
N LEU A 35 6.96 -58.14 -72.96
CA LEU A 35 6.35 -57.39 -74.06
C LEU A 35 7.36 -57.06 -75.17
N ALA A 36 8.58 -56.63 -74.81
CA ALA A 36 9.64 -56.33 -75.77
C ALA A 36 10.08 -57.57 -76.57
N ALA A 37 10.14 -58.75 -75.92
CA ALA A 37 10.50 -60.01 -76.59
C ALA A 37 9.48 -60.50 -77.62
N GLY A 38 8.21 -60.08 -77.49
CA GLY A 38 7.13 -60.48 -78.39
C GLY A 38 6.99 -59.61 -79.66
N GLN A 39 7.75 -58.52 -79.80
CA GLN A 39 7.61 -57.62 -80.95
C GLN A 39 8.53 -57.98 -82.13
N PRO A 40 7.99 -58.09 -83.36
CA PRO A 40 8.79 -58.25 -84.57
C PRO A 40 9.45 -56.90 -84.91
N GLY A 41 10.77 -56.80 -84.73
CA GLY A 41 11.52 -55.57 -84.98
C GLY A 41 12.62 -55.25 -83.97
N GLY A 42 12.76 -56.04 -82.90
CA GLY A 42 13.94 -56.00 -82.02
C GLY A 42 14.16 -54.65 -81.33
N ILE A 43 13.11 -54.04 -80.78
CA ILE A 43 13.30 -52.91 -79.85
C ILE A 43 14.05 -53.45 -78.64
N ALA A 44 15.17 -52.81 -78.28
CA ALA A 44 15.94 -53.22 -77.11
C ALA A 44 15.05 -53.12 -75.86
N ALA A 45 15.00 -54.19 -75.07
CA ALA A 45 14.17 -54.23 -73.86
C ALA A 45 14.51 -53.10 -72.88
N ASP A 46 15.76 -52.62 -72.90
CA ASP A 46 16.24 -51.51 -72.08
C ASP A 46 15.66 -50.17 -72.52
N ASP A 47 15.46 -49.94 -73.83
CA ASP A 47 14.82 -48.71 -74.33
C ASP A 47 13.34 -48.64 -73.93
N VAL A 48 12.64 -49.78 -73.96
CA VAL A 48 11.23 -49.87 -73.51
C VAL A 48 11.14 -49.60 -72.00
N LEU A 49 12.06 -50.17 -71.22
CA LEU A 49 12.14 -49.95 -69.77
C LEU A 49 12.41 -48.47 -69.45
N TRP A 50 13.41 -47.88 -70.09
CA TRP A 50 13.81 -46.49 -69.90
C TRP A 50 12.67 -45.52 -70.25
N ASN A 51 12.02 -45.72 -71.42
CA ASN A 51 10.93 -44.87 -71.86
C ASN A 51 9.70 -44.97 -70.94
N PHE A 52 9.37 -46.18 -70.48
CA PHE A 52 8.29 -46.38 -69.51
C PHE A 52 8.61 -45.71 -68.18
N GLU A 53 9.82 -45.91 -67.66
CA GLU A 53 10.24 -45.33 -66.40
C GLU A 53 10.24 -43.80 -66.47
N ALA A 54 10.84 -43.21 -67.51
CA ALA A 54 10.82 -41.77 -67.74
C ALA A 54 9.38 -41.21 -67.82
N ALA A 55 8.48 -41.90 -68.54
CA ALA A 55 7.08 -41.51 -68.60
C ALA A 55 6.39 -41.53 -67.23
N VAL A 56 6.68 -42.51 -66.38
CA VAL A 56 6.15 -42.54 -65.00
C VAL A 56 6.75 -41.44 -64.14
N GLN A 57 8.05 -41.18 -64.24
CA GLN A 57 8.75 -40.15 -63.48
C GLN A 57 8.22 -38.74 -63.79
N GLU A 58 7.91 -38.44 -65.05
CA GLU A 58 7.33 -37.16 -65.48
C GLU A 58 5.89 -36.95 -64.98
N ASN A 59 5.14 -38.03 -64.75
CA ASN A 59 3.72 -37.99 -64.37
C ASN A 59 3.47 -38.14 -62.87
N VAL A 60 4.52 -38.16 -62.05
CA VAL A 60 4.43 -38.32 -60.60
C VAL A 60 5.15 -37.17 -59.86
N THR A 61 4.64 -36.83 -58.69
CA THR A 61 5.33 -35.98 -57.70
C THR A 61 5.59 -36.75 -56.41
N ILE A 62 6.74 -36.53 -55.78
CA ILE A 62 7.04 -37.07 -54.45
C ILE A 62 6.95 -35.92 -53.45
N ASN A 63 6.02 -35.99 -52.50
CA ASN A 63 5.74 -34.91 -51.55
C ASN A 63 5.48 -33.55 -52.22
N GLY A 64 4.90 -33.56 -53.43
CA GLY A 64 4.61 -32.35 -54.21
C GLY A 64 5.82 -31.74 -54.94
N GLN A 65 6.98 -32.38 -54.89
CA GLN A 65 8.15 -32.03 -55.70
C GLN A 65 8.23 -32.94 -56.94
N PRO A 66 8.71 -32.42 -58.09
CA PRO A 66 8.95 -33.23 -59.28
C PRO A 66 10.05 -34.27 -59.00
N TRP A 67 10.05 -35.36 -59.78
CA TRP A 67 10.95 -36.49 -59.56
C TRP A 67 12.44 -36.11 -59.50
N GLY A 68 12.91 -35.24 -60.40
CA GLY A 68 14.30 -34.80 -60.47
C GLY A 68 14.79 -33.98 -59.26
N ASP A 69 13.89 -33.21 -58.63
CA ASP A 69 14.23 -32.33 -57.50
C ASP A 69 14.15 -33.07 -56.15
N THR A 70 13.59 -34.28 -56.15
CA THR A 70 13.54 -35.08 -54.94
C THR A 70 14.91 -35.67 -54.68
N SER A 71 15.43 -35.52 -53.47
CA SER A 71 16.62 -36.27 -53.09
C SER A 71 16.34 -37.74 -53.34
N ALA A 72 17.25 -38.40 -54.06
CA ALA A 72 17.25 -39.86 -54.08
C ALA A 72 17.15 -40.30 -52.63
N SER A 73 16.20 -41.17 -52.29
CA SER A 73 16.01 -41.65 -50.93
C SER A 73 17.18 -42.58 -50.56
N SER A 74 18.40 -42.06 -50.63
CA SER A 74 19.57 -42.71 -50.09
C SER A 74 19.27 -42.87 -48.61
N GLU A 75 19.29 -44.11 -48.15
CA GLU A 75 19.42 -44.35 -46.72
C GLU A 75 20.53 -43.43 -46.20
N PRO A 76 20.36 -42.80 -45.03
CA PRO A 76 21.45 -42.07 -44.43
C PRO A 76 22.64 -43.04 -44.40
N CYS A 77 23.69 -42.69 -45.15
CA CYS A 77 24.87 -43.54 -45.22
C CYS A 77 25.36 -43.74 -43.79
N GLY A 78 25.68 -44.97 -43.38
CA GLY A 78 26.05 -45.26 -41.99
C GLY A 78 27.20 -44.37 -41.48
N SER A 79 28.04 -43.85 -42.38
CA SER A 79 29.08 -42.87 -42.07
C SER A 79 28.52 -41.51 -41.64
N TYR A 80 27.44 -41.03 -42.25
CA TYR A 80 26.81 -39.75 -41.90
C TYR A 80 26.12 -39.82 -40.54
N ILE A 81 25.44 -40.93 -40.24
CA ILE A 81 24.85 -41.17 -38.92
C ILE A 81 25.95 -41.14 -37.85
N LYS A 82 27.06 -41.86 -38.07
CA LYS A 82 28.17 -41.89 -37.13
C LYS A 82 28.77 -40.51 -36.87
N ILE A 83 28.95 -39.68 -37.91
CA ILE A 83 29.44 -38.31 -37.74
C ILE A 83 28.47 -37.49 -36.87
N LEU A 84 27.16 -37.64 -37.07
CA LEU A 84 26.17 -36.95 -36.26
C LEU A 84 26.15 -37.45 -34.81
N GLU A 85 26.31 -38.75 -34.59
CA GLU A 85 26.40 -39.34 -33.26
C GLU A 85 27.64 -38.82 -32.50
N ASP A 86 28.80 -38.81 -33.15
CA ASP A 86 30.05 -38.31 -32.55
C ASP A 86 29.93 -36.82 -32.18
N GLN A 87 29.33 -35.99 -33.05
CA GLN A 87 29.05 -34.57 -32.77
C GLN A 87 28.05 -34.40 -31.62
N PHE A 88 27.03 -35.25 -31.57
CA PHE A 88 26.03 -35.21 -30.52
C PHE A 88 26.64 -35.56 -29.16
N ASP A 89 27.46 -36.61 -29.10
CA ASP A 89 28.16 -37.02 -27.89
C ASP A 89 29.11 -35.94 -27.37
N GLU A 90 29.83 -35.25 -28.27
CA GLU A 90 30.66 -34.10 -27.91
C GLU A 90 29.82 -33.00 -27.21
N LEU A 91 28.68 -32.64 -27.80
CA LEU A 91 27.78 -31.62 -27.23
C LEU A 91 27.17 -32.07 -25.89
N ILE A 92 26.84 -33.34 -25.74
CA ILE A 92 26.34 -33.90 -24.47
C ILE A 92 27.41 -33.80 -23.38
N VAL A 93 28.65 -34.16 -23.69
CA VAL A 93 29.77 -34.06 -22.74
C VAL A 93 30.06 -32.61 -22.40
N GLU A 94 30.14 -31.71 -23.38
CA GLU A 94 30.39 -30.29 -23.15
C GLU A 94 29.29 -29.69 -22.27
N THR A 95 28.03 -29.94 -22.61
CA THR A 95 26.87 -29.41 -21.87
C THR A 95 26.85 -29.94 -20.43
N SER A 96 27.11 -31.23 -20.24
CA SER A 96 27.15 -31.86 -18.91
C SER A 96 28.29 -31.29 -18.07
N THR A 97 29.45 -31.07 -18.69
CA THR A 97 30.61 -30.45 -18.05
C THR A 97 30.31 -29.00 -17.67
N LYS A 98 29.65 -28.24 -18.56
CA LYS A 98 29.23 -26.87 -18.28
C LYS A 98 28.28 -26.79 -17.10
N ARG A 99 27.22 -27.61 -17.10
CA ARG A 99 26.24 -27.71 -16.01
C ARG A 99 26.88 -28.07 -14.67
N LYS A 100 27.92 -28.90 -14.66
CA LYS A 100 28.62 -29.31 -13.43
C LYS A 100 29.60 -28.26 -12.90
N GLN A 101 30.40 -27.65 -13.78
CA GLN A 101 31.55 -26.82 -13.38
C GLN A 101 31.23 -25.33 -13.27
N TRP A 102 30.43 -24.78 -14.20
CA TRP A 102 30.24 -23.34 -14.28
C TRP A 102 29.48 -22.74 -13.11
N PRO A 103 28.42 -23.37 -12.56
CA PRO A 103 27.76 -22.85 -11.36
C PRO A 103 28.74 -22.68 -10.19
N LYS A 104 29.72 -23.60 -10.05
CA LYS A 104 30.74 -23.51 -9.01
C LYS A 104 31.71 -22.35 -9.25
N LYS A 105 32.16 -22.14 -10.50
CA LYS A 105 33.03 -21.01 -10.87
C LYS A 105 32.33 -19.66 -10.67
N ILE A 106 31.08 -19.55 -11.13
CA ILE A 106 30.25 -18.35 -10.99
C ILE A 106 30.03 -18.05 -9.51
N LEU A 107 29.73 -19.06 -8.69
CA LEU A 107 29.52 -18.90 -7.26
C LEU A 107 30.75 -18.29 -6.56
N VAL A 108 31.96 -18.74 -6.89
CA VAL A 108 33.20 -18.19 -6.32
C VAL A 108 33.32 -16.69 -6.64
N HIS A 109 33.11 -16.31 -7.91
CA HIS A 109 33.19 -14.91 -8.31
C HIS A 109 32.09 -14.06 -7.67
N ALA A 110 30.84 -14.56 -7.61
CA ALA A 110 29.75 -13.87 -6.95
C ALA A 110 30.04 -13.60 -5.47
N ILE A 111 30.58 -14.60 -4.75
CA ILE A 111 30.97 -14.44 -3.34
C ILE A 111 32.09 -13.40 -3.20
N GLN A 112 33.09 -13.41 -4.09
CA GLN A 112 34.18 -12.42 -4.09
C GLN A 112 33.64 -10.99 -4.30
N THR A 113 32.77 -10.80 -5.29
CA THR A 113 32.16 -9.50 -5.57
C THR A 113 31.30 -9.02 -4.40
N MET A 114 30.44 -9.87 -3.86
CA MET A 114 29.59 -9.50 -2.71
C MET A 114 30.42 -9.12 -1.47
N LYS A 115 31.52 -9.83 -1.22
CA LYS A 115 32.45 -9.46 -0.14
C LYS A 115 33.13 -8.12 -0.41
N ALA A 116 33.57 -7.87 -1.64
CA ALA A 116 34.19 -6.60 -2.02
C ALA A 116 33.22 -5.42 -1.84
N GLU A 117 31.97 -5.57 -2.28
CA GLU A 117 30.92 -4.57 -2.08
C GLU A 117 30.65 -4.33 -0.59
N GLN A 118 30.63 -5.39 0.23
CA GLN A 118 30.47 -5.26 1.67
C GLN A 118 31.66 -4.52 2.32
N GLU A 119 32.90 -4.80 1.90
CA GLU A 119 34.08 -4.08 2.40
C GLU A 119 34.04 -2.60 1.97
N MET A 120 33.63 -2.30 0.73
CA MET A 120 33.42 -0.91 0.29
C MET A 120 32.37 -0.21 1.14
N LEU A 121 31.29 -0.90 1.50
CA LEU A 121 30.24 -0.34 2.37
C LEU A 121 30.76 -0.06 3.79
N LYS A 122 31.71 -0.82 4.32
CA LYS A 122 32.33 -0.52 5.63
C LYS A 122 33.15 0.77 5.61
N LEU A 123 33.73 1.12 4.47
CA LEU A 123 34.45 2.39 4.29
C LEU A 123 33.49 3.59 4.18
N TYR A 124 32.19 3.34 4.00
CA TYR A 124 31.19 4.39 3.96
C TYR A 124 30.93 4.94 5.37
N GLN A 125 31.50 6.10 5.67
CA GLN A 125 31.13 6.90 6.83
C GLN A 125 29.90 7.73 6.46
N PRO A 126 28.80 7.72 7.26
CA PRO A 126 27.64 8.53 6.95
C PRO A 126 28.03 10.01 6.92
N VAL A 127 27.96 10.60 5.72
CA VAL A 127 28.45 11.97 5.41
C VAL A 127 27.63 13.06 6.11
N VAL A 128 26.51 12.72 6.75
CA VAL A 128 25.65 13.69 7.41
C VAL A 128 25.48 13.29 8.87
N THR A 129 26.29 13.89 9.74
CA THR A 129 25.93 14.03 11.15
C THR A 129 24.65 14.86 11.22
N PRO A 130 23.55 14.34 11.82
CA PRO A 130 22.33 15.11 11.96
C PRO A 130 22.62 16.39 12.75
N GLU A 131 22.31 17.53 12.14
CA GLU A 131 22.49 18.83 12.77
C GLU A 131 21.51 18.94 13.95
N GLU A 132 22.03 19.12 15.17
CA GLU A 132 21.21 19.29 16.36
C GLU A 132 20.38 20.57 16.23
N ILE A 133 19.06 20.43 16.09
CA ILE A 133 18.12 21.54 16.08
C ILE A 133 18.10 22.14 17.50
N ARG A 134 18.88 23.19 17.72
CA ARG A 134 18.84 23.95 18.98
C ARG A 134 17.55 24.77 19.07
N SER A 135 16.81 24.59 20.15
CA SER A 135 15.65 25.42 20.47
C SER A 135 16.07 26.85 20.80
N GLN A 136 15.32 27.83 20.29
CA GLN A 136 15.64 29.26 20.35
C GLN A 136 15.59 29.79 21.81
N PRO A 137 16.63 30.51 22.31
CA PRO A 137 16.76 30.89 23.73
C PRO A 137 15.92 32.11 24.17
N SER A 138 15.04 32.63 23.31
CA SER A 138 14.31 33.89 23.57
C SER A 138 13.01 33.73 24.35
N GLN A 139 12.57 32.51 24.66
CA GLN A 139 11.29 32.28 25.34
C GLN A 139 11.35 32.57 26.84
N ASP A 140 12.52 32.46 27.47
CA ASP A 140 12.63 32.56 28.93
C ASP A 140 12.32 33.97 29.46
N ALA A 141 12.79 35.02 28.76
CA ALA A 141 12.51 36.42 29.15
C ALA A 141 11.02 36.77 29.02
N TYR A 142 10.36 36.23 27.98
CA TYR A 142 8.92 36.42 27.79
C TYR A 142 8.11 35.68 28.87
N ILE A 143 8.53 34.47 29.25
CA ILE A 143 7.88 33.69 30.31
C ILE A 143 8.03 34.37 31.68
N THR A 144 9.17 35.00 31.97
CA THR A 144 9.36 35.72 33.23
C THR A 144 8.50 36.98 33.32
N ASP A 145 8.39 37.74 32.23
CA ASP A 145 7.55 38.93 32.17
C ASP A 145 6.06 38.56 32.36
N LEU A 146 5.59 37.52 31.65
CA LEU A 146 4.23 37.02 31.79
C LEU A 146 3.92 36.55 33.22
N LYS A 147 4.87 35.89 33.89
CA LYS A 147 4.73 35.48 35.29
C LYS A 147 4.57 36.69 36.22
N GLN A 148 5.41 37.70 36.07
CA GLN A 148 5.36 38.91 36.89
C GLN A 148 4.04 39.67 36.69
N VAL A 149 3.58 39.81 35.44
CA VAL A 149 2.29 40.43 35.14
C VAL A 149 1.15 39.63 35.76
N THR A 150 1.19 38.31 35.69
CA THR A 150 0.15 37.46 36.29
C THR A 150 0.11 37.57 37.82
N GLU A 151 1.28 37.63 38.47
CA GLU A 151 1.40 37.78 39.92
C GLU A 151 0.84 39.13 40.40
N THR A 152 1.25 40.23 39.76
CA THR A 152 0.77 41.58 40.12
C THR A 152 -0.75 41.70 39.94
N VAL A 153 -1.32 41.16 38.86
CA VAL A 153 -2.78 41.13 38.65
C VAL A 153 -3.47 40.28 39.72
N SER A 154 -2.89 39.14 40.10
CA SER A 154 -3.46 38.28 41.15
C SER A 154 -3.48 38.98 42.51
N GLU A 155 -2.43 39.73 42.87
CA GLU A 155 -2.37 40.51 44.10
C GLU A 155 -3.43 41.61 44.11
N GLN A 156 -3.58 42.35 43.01
CA GLN A 156 -4.61 43.39 42.86
C GLN A 156 -6.02 42.82 43.01
N ILE A 157 -6.29 41.66 42.40
CA ILE A 157 -7.58 40.97 42.57
C ILE A 157 -7.77 40.57 44.03
N GLY A 158 -6.73 40.03 44.68
CA GLY A 158 -6.79 39.65 46.09
C GLY A 158 -7.06 40.83 47.03
N GLU A 159 -6.45 41.98 46.77
CA GLU A 159 -6.68 43.22 47.53
C GLU A 159 -8.07 43.81 47.29
N ALA A 160 -8.52 43.80 46.03
CA ALA A 160 -9.88 44.19 45.68
C ALA A 160 -10.90 43.29 46.40
N MET A 161 -10.70 41.97 46.38
CA MET A 161 -11.59 41.02 47.07
C MET A 161 -11.61 41.20 48.59
N LYS A 162 -10.50 41.65 49.21
CA LYS A 162 -10.46 41.96 50.65
C LYS A 162 -11.15 43.27 51.00
N SER A 163 -11.08 44.28 50.12
CA SER A 163 -11.63 45.62 50.38
C SER A 163 -13.10 45.78 50.01
N LEU A 164 -13.59 44.97 49.06
CA LEU A 164 -14.97 45.03 48.55
C LEU A 164 -16.03 44.79 49.64
N PRO A 165 -15.92 43.82 50.56
CA PRO A 165 -16.90 43.61 51.64
C PRO A 165 -17.06 44.83 52.54
N ALA A 166 -15.95 45.48 52.92
CA ALA A 166 -15.99 46.68 53.78
C ALA A 166 -16.63 47.90 53.07
N LEU A 167 -16.59 47.95 51.73
CA LEU A 167 -17.30 48.95 50.96
C LEU A 167 -18.81 48.65 50.90
N ILE A 168 -19.18 47.38 50.74
CA ILE A 168 -20.58 46.93 50.80
C ILE A 168 -21.18 47.26 52.17
N GLU A 169 -20.51 46.90 53.27
CA GLU A 169 -20.99 47.20 54.62
C GLU A 169 -21.22 48.70 54.85
N ARG A 170 -20.30 49.56 54.36
CA ARG A 170 -20.49 51.02 54.43
C ARG A 170 -21.69 51.49 53.61
N ALA A 171 -21.88 50.96 52.41
CA ALA A 171 -23.02 51.30 51.56
C ALA A 171 -24.36 50.86 52.20
N GLU A 172 -24.40 49.68 52.80
CA GLU A 172 -25.55 49.18 53.57
C GLU A 172 -25.81 50.03 54.84
N GLY A 173 -24.76 50.45 55.54
CA GLY A 173 -24.89 51.37 56.67
C GLY A 173 -25.52 52.71 56.27
N PHE A 174 -25.08 53.29 55.15
CA PHE A 174 -25.70 54.51 54.61
C PHE A 174 -27.14 54.29 54.16
N SER A 175 -27.45 53.17 53.51
CA SER A 175 -28.82 52.88 53.06
C SER A 175 -29.79 52.74 54.24
N GLN A 176 -29.35 52.12 55.34
CA GLN A 176 -30.14 52.05 56.58
C GLN A 176 -30.39 53.43 57.17
N ALA A 177 -29.36 54.28 57.29
CA ALA A 177 -29.51 55.64 57.82
C ALA A 177 -30.49 56.49 56.99
N LEU A 178 -30.41 56.41 55.66
CA LEU A 178 -31.36 57.07 54.76
C LEU A 178 -32.77 56.52 54.90
N THR A 179 -32.93 55.23 55.19
CA THR A 179 -34.24 54.59 55.44
C THR A 179 -34.87 55.09 56.73
N TRP A 180 -34.07 55.34 57.78
CA TRP A 180 -34.55 55.86 59.06
C TRP A 180 -34.82 57.37 59.07
N GLN A 181 -34.31 58.11 58.08
CA GLN A 181 -34.44 59.57 58.02
C GLN A 181 -35.91 60.06 58.02
N PRO A 182 -36.85 59.51 57.21
CA PRO A 182 -38.26 59.90 57.28
C PRO A 182 -38.91 59.58 58.62
N THR A 183 -38.53 58.45 59.25
CA THR A 183 -39.04 58.06 60.57
C THR A 183 -38.56 59.04 61.65
N LEU A 184 -37.31 59.46 61.60
CA LEU A 184 -36.76 60.47 62.52
C LEU A 184 -37.44 61.83 62.33
N GLU A 185 -37.63 62.29 61.10
CA GLU A 185 -38.35 63.54 60.82
C GLU A 185 -39.83 63.46 61.25
N LEU A 186 -40.50 62.31 61.06
CA LEU A 186 -41.85 62.09 61.58
C LEU A 186 -41.89 62.10 63.11
N CYS A 187 -40.89 61.51 63.78
CA CYS A 187 -40.76 61.56 65.23
C CYS A 187 -40.51 63.00 65.72
N LYS A 188 -39.68 63.79 65.03
CA LYS A 188 -39.50 65.22 65.33
C LYS A 188 -40.80 66.00 65.16
N LEU A 189 -41.52 65.81 64.05
CA LEU A 189 -42.83 66.44 63.82
C LEU A 189 -43.84 66.05 64.90
N ARG A 190 -43.94 64.77 65.26
CA ARG A 190 -44.81 64.32 66.37
C ARG A 190 -44.38 64.98 67.67
N GLN A 191 -43.08 65.00 67.98
CA GLN A 191 -42.58 65.65 69.18
C GLN A 191 -42.88 67.16 69.16
N GLU A 192 -42.76 67.87 68.05
CA GLU A 192 -43.09 69.30 67.94
C GLU A 192 -44.60 69.57 68.04
N VAL A 193 -45.43 68.78 67.37
CA VAL A 193 -46.90 68.88 67.42
C VAL A 193 -47.42 68.60 68.83
N PHE A 194 -46.85 67.62 69.53
CA PHE A 194 -47.25 67.24 70.88
C PHE A 194 -46.52 68.02 71.99
N ALA A 195 -45.34 68.61 71.74
CA ALA A 195 -44.62 69.47 72.70
C ALA A 195 -45.20 70.90 72.79
N GLY A 196 -46.05 71.31 71.83
CA GLY A 196 -46.82 72.54 71.87
C GLY A 196 -48.08 72.50 72.75
N CYS A 197 -48.47 71.32 73.26
CA CYS A 197 -49.63 71.15 74.13
C CYS A 197 -49.17 70.88 75.57
N ASN A 198 -48.59 71.89 76.22
CA ASN A 198 -48.27 71.75 77.64
C ASN A 198 -49.48 72.14 78.49
N ALA A 199 -50.30 71.14 78.83
CA ALA A 199 -51.04 71.10 80.08
C ALA A 199 -50.88 69.68 80.66
N LYS A 200 -50.25 69.67 81.83
CA LYS A 200 -50.03 68.63 82.87
C LYS A 200 -50.67 67.24 82.76
N GLU A 201 -50.08 66.34 83.55
CA GLU A 201 -50.62 65.09 84.14
C GLU A 201 -50.02 63.85 83.44
N GLU A 202 -48.96 63.27 84.02
CA GLU A 202 -48.96 62.20 85.03
C GLU A 202 -49.43 60.83 84.49
N ASP A 203 -48.71 59.81 84.95
CA ASP A 203 -48.99 58.38 84.93
C ASP A 203 -48.71 57.51 83.68
N ASN A 204 -47.57 56.81 83.80
CA ASN A 204 -47.49 55.36 84.03
C ASN A 204 -47.85 54.40 82.86
N VAL A 205 -47.29 53.19 83.00
CA VAL A 205 -47.55 51.94 82.26
C VAL A 205 -46.56 51.73 81.11
N GLN A 206 -45.37 51.21 81.43
CA GLN A 206 -45.03 49.78 81.51
C GLN A 206 -44.76 49.13 80.15
N SER A 207 -43.58 48.51 80.13
CA SER A 207 -43.08 47.50 79.21
C SER A 207 -44.13 46.76 78.39
N PHE A 208 -43.84 46.48 77.12
CA PHE A 208 -43.89 45.11 76.64
C PHE A 208 -42.84 44.87 75.56
N VAL A 209 -41.96 43.94 75.87
CA VAL A 209 -41.10 43.16 74.97
C VAL A 209 -42.00 42.26 74.12
N SER A 210 -41.72 42.13 72.82
CA SER A 210 -41.74 40.80 72.19
C SER A 210 -41.08 40.77 70.81
N PRO A 211 -40.56 39.59 70.41
CA PRO A 211 -39.43 39.45 69.49
C PRO A 211 -39.79 38.70 68.20
N GLY A 212 -38.83 38.63 67.28
CA GLY A 212 -38.78 37.60 66.24
C GLY A 212 -39.81 37.81 65.12
N GLU A 213 -39.64 37.28 63.92
CA GLU A 213 -38.77 36.19 63.51
C GLU A 213 -38.58 36.30 62.00
N VAL A 214 -37.35 36.01 61.59
CA VAL A 214 -36.91 35.94 60.21
C VAL A 214 -37.22 34.55 59.68
N THR A 215 -37.73 34.47 58.46
CA THR A 215 -37.31 33.43 57.51
C THR A 215 -37.50 33.95 56.09
N PRO A 216 -36.58 33.59 55.17
CA PRO A 216 -36.83 32.37 54.42
C PRO A 216 -35.61 31.46 54.28
N THR A 217 -35.91 30.17 54.28
CA THR A 217 -35.07 29.06 53.83
C THR A 217 -35.20 28.91 52.32
N ASP A 218 -34.06 28.80 51.63
CA ASP A 218 -33.81 28.18 50.32
C ASP A 218 -32.27 28.08 50.24
N THR A 219 -31.57 27.09 49.68
CA THR A 219 -31.89 25.99 48.77
C THR A 219 -30.68 25.03 48.77
N ASP A 220 -30.97 23.75 48.52
CA ASP A 220 -30.24 22.79 47.69
C ASP A 220 -28.70 22.71 47.71
N THR A 221 -28.24 21.59 48.29
CA THR A 221 -26.95 20.99 47.97
C THR A 221 -27.13 20.03 46.79
N SER A 222 -26.57 20.36 45.62
CA SER A 222 -26.35 19.38 44.56
C SER A 222 -24.88 19.43 44.10
N LYS A 223 -24.15 18.35 44.38
CA LYS A 223 -22.75 18.14 43.98
C LYS A 223 -22.70 17.32 42.68
N ASN A 224 -22.18 17.96 41.63
CA ASN A 224 -21.21 17.50 40.62
C ASN A 224 -21.33 16.06 40.04
N PRO A 225 -21.50 15.90 38.71
CA PRO A 225 -21.20 14.66 38.00
C PRO A 225 -19.82 14.73 37.32
N TYR A 226 -18.80 14.06 37.88
CA TYR A 226 -17.59 13.73 37.13
C TYR A 226 -17.89 12.57 36.16
N THR A 227 -18.31 12.88 34.94
CA THR A 227 -18.31 11.92 33.83
C THR A 227 -16.97 11.97 33.10
N LEU A 228 -16.13 10.96 33.32
CA LEU A 228 -14.92 10.70 32.55
C LEU A 228 -15.28 10.35 31.09
N PHE A 229 -15.00 11.27 30.16
CA PHE A 229 -15.10 10.98 28.73
C PHE A 229 -14.03 9.96 28.31
N LYS A 230 -14.42 8.69 28.20
CA LYS A 230 -13.65 7.67 27.47
C LYS A 230 -13.76 7.98 25.97
N ARG A 231 -12.69 8.51 25.38
CA ARG A 231 -12.55 8.67 23.92
C ARG A 231 -12.62 7.29 23.25
N LYS A 232 -13.73 6.97 22.58
CA LYS A 232 -13.82 5.85 21.62
C LYS A 232 -12.81 6.12 20.48
N ARG A 233 -11.78 5.27 20.34
CA ARG A 233 -10.95 5.24 19.12
C ARG A 233 -11.73 4.50 18.03
N ALA A 234 -11.95 5.14 16.89
CA ALA A 234 -12.49 4.50 15.70
C ALA A 234 -11.54 3.38 15.23
N ALA A 235 -12.10 2.25 14.82
CA ALA A 235 -11.36 1.07 14.37
C ALA A 235 -10.63 1.27 13.03
N ASP A 236 -10.99 2.32 12.29
CA ASP A 236 -10.56 2.55 10.92
C ASP A 236 -9.81 3.88 10.79
N SER A 237 -8.53 3.89 11.16
CA SER A 237 -7.61 4.93 10.69
C SER A 237 -6.79 4.39 9.50
N PRO A 238 -6.63 5.14 8.39
CA PRO A 238 -5.92 4.68 7.18
C PRO A 238 -4.44 4.31 7.41
N GLN A 239 -3.86 4.73 8.53
CA GLN A 239 -2.45 4.51 8.88
C GLN A 239 -2.11 3.05 9.19
N ARG A 240 -3.10 2.17 9.40
CA ARG A 240 -2.85 0.75 9.71
C ARG A 240 -2.66 -0.14 8.46
N LYS A 241 -2.93 0.37 7.25
CA LYS A 241 -2.80 -0.41 5.99
C LYS A 241 -1.36 -0.58 5.51
N TYR A 242 -0.43 0.29 5.90
CA TYR A 242 0.93 0.29 5.33
C TYR A 242 1.99 -0.34 6.23
N TYR A 243 1.70 -0.62 7.50
CA TYR A 243 2.65 -1.28 8.41
C TYR A 243 1.94 -2.21 9.41
N PRO A 244 1.95 -3.55 9.20
CA PRO A 244 1.46 -4.48 10.19
C PRO A 244 2.41 -4.50 11.41
N LEU A 245 1.94 -4.00 12.55
CA LEU A 245 2.65 -4.08 13.82
C LEU A 245 2.84 -5.56 14.21
N ARG A 246 4.05 -6.09 14.06
CA ARG A 246 4.41 -7.40 14.64
C ARG A 246 4.31 -7.29 16.16
N ARG A 247 3.37 -8.03 16.76
CA ARG A 247 3.29 -8.19 18.21
C ARG A 247 4.57 -8.89 18.69
N ARG A 248 5.46 -8.15 19.37
CA ARG A 248 6.55 -8.77 20.15
C ARG A 248 5.91 -9.53 21.31
N LYS A 249 6.06 -10.86 21.32
CA LYS A 249 5.80 -11.67 22.52
C LYS A 249 6.98 -11.45 23.46
N ILE A 250 6.74 -10.75 24.56
CA ILE A 250 7.70 -10.69 25.67
C ILE A 250 7.37 -11.90 26.54
N THR A 251 8.22 -12.91 26.50
CA THR A 251 8.22 -13.96 27.52
C THR A 251 8.98 -13.43 28.73
N LEU A 252 8.27 -13.11 29.79
CA LEU A 252 8.87 -12.92 31.11
C LEU A 252 9.02 -14.32 31.71
N SER A 253 10.25 -14.79 31.90
CA SER A 253 10.52 -15.95 32.76
C SER A 253 10.24 -15.57 34.21
N ALA A 254 9.53 -16.46 34.91
CA ALA A 254 9.31 -16.40 36.35
C ALA A 254 10.57 -16.81 37.11
#